data_AF-A0A6N6RSG6-F1
#
_entry.id   AF-A0A6N6RSG6-F1
#
_cell.length_a   1.000
_cell.length_b   1.000
_cell.length_c   1.000
_cell.angle_alpha   90.00
_cell.angle_beta   90.00
_cell.angle_gamma   90.00
#
_symmetry.space_group_name_H-M   'P 1'
#
loop_
_entity.id
_entity.type
_entity.pdbx_description
1 polymer ?
#
loop_
_entity_poly.entity_id
_entity_poly.type
_entity_poly.pdbx_seq_one_letter_code
_entity_poly.pdbx_strand_id
1 'polypeptide(L)'
;MNFKKLKIAVAVTLGITTLTGCMGQMGVSKLVAFGNLKAVDNRYGRAGLYILLAPVYGVAAFADLFVFNSIEFWTGKNIITGKSPAVVDTNVGGAVFKVNDKIDSSMTKAPIAPLQVNNNVKNASFNQIDENTLEMHVALLDGTQQVLRGEKTDDSVAFYLDGNYITTVQVEELENYVAASQA
;
A
#
# COMPACT_ATOMS: atom_id res chain seq x y z
N MET A 1 21.90 30.23 -16.66
CA MET A 1 20.84 29.48 -15.95
C MET A 1 19.58 30.33 -15.90
N ASN A 2 18.43 29.82 -16.34
CA ASN A 2 17.21 30.63 -16.46
C ASN A 2 16.61 30.88 -15.05
N PHE A 3 16.57 32.14 -14.60
CA PHE A 3 16.12 32.53 -13.26
C PHE A 3 14.73 32.02 -12.89
N LYS A 4 13.81 31.83 -13.86
CA LYS A 4 12.50 31.21 -13.60
C LYS A 4 12.63 29.74 -13.22
N LYS A 5 13.48 28.98 -13.94
CA LYS A 5 13.76 27.58 -13.64
C LYS A 5 14.47 27.42 -12.30
N LEU A 6 15.37 28.34 -11.95
CA LEU A 6 16.05 28.35 -10.65
C LEU A 6 15.07 28.58 -9.49
N LYS A 7 14.14 29.53 -9.61
CA LYS A 7 13.12 29.79 -8.58
C LYS A 7 12.20 28.60 -8.36
N ILE A 8 11.77 27.94 -9.44
CA ILE A 8 10.95 26.72 -9.36
C ILE A 8 11.74 25.61 -8.67
N ALA A 9 13.00 25.38 -9.05
CA ALA A 9 13.84 24.37 -8.42
C ALA A 9 14.01 24.62 -6.92
N VAL A 10 14.31 25.86 -6.51
CA VAL A 10 14.45 26.23 -5.09
C VAL A 10 13.14 26.03 -4.33
N ALA A 11 12.00 26.44 -4.88
CA ALA A 11 10.70 26.26 -4.24
C ALA A 11 10.34 24.77 -4.07
N VAL A 12 10.61 23.94 -5.08
CA VAL A 12 10.38 22.49 -5.02
C VAL A 12 11.30 21.84 -4.00
N THR A 13 12.60 22.19 -3.99
CA THR A 13 13.56 21.66 -3.01
C THR A 13 13.16 22.01 -1.58
N LEU A 14 12.79 23.27 -1.31
CA LEU A 14 12.31 23.70 0.01
C LEU A 14 11.03 22.96 0.42
N GLY A 15 10.06 22.83 -0.50
CA GLY A 15 8.83 22.08 -0.26
C GLY A 15 9.10 20.63 0.16
N ILE A 16 9.93 19.92 -0.62
CA ILE A 16 10.29 18.52 -0.35
C ILE A 16 10.93 18.39 1.04
N THR A 17 11.85 19.29 1.42
CA THR A 17 12.51 19.21 2.74
C THR A 17 11.57 19.41 3.94
N THR A 18 10.47 20.16 3.77
CA THR A 18 9.48 20.34 4.86
C THR A 18 8.51 19.17 5.01
N LEU A 19 8.40 18.32 3.99
CA LEU A 19 7.48 17.19 3.93
C LEU A 19 8.16 15.85 4.23
N THR A 20 9.45 15.81 4.61
CA THR A 20 10.11 14.54 4.94
C THR A 20 9.78 14.09 6.36
N GLY A 21 8.95 13.06 6.50
CA GLY A 21 8.85 12.28 7.74
C GLY A 21 10.05 11.35 7.85
N CYS A 22 10.97 11.62 8.78
CA CYS A 22 12.21 10.83 8.92
C CYS A 22 12.04 9.58 9.79
N MET A 23 10.97 9.48 10.59
CA MET A 23 10.70 8.33 11.46
C MET A 23 9.77 7.34 10.77
N GLY A 24 10.19 6.07 10.69
CA GLY A 24 9.42 4.98 10.09
C GLY A 24 10.06 3.61 10.33
N GLN A 25 9.55 2.58 9.67
CA GLN A 25 9.92 1.19 9.95
C GLN A 25 11.30 0.77 9.44
N MET A 26 11.97 1.55 8.58
CA MET A 26 13.23 1.17 7.93
C MET A 26 13.12 -0.18 7.19
N GLY A 27 12.11 -0.29 6.31
CA GLY A 27 11.71 -1.53 5.67
C GLY A 27 12.80 -2.14 4.77
N VAL A 28 13.43 -1.32 3.92
CA VAL A 28 14.46 -1.81 2.99
C VAL A 28 15.72 -2.21 3.75
N SER A 29 16.12 -1.42 4.74
CA SER A 29 17.27 -1.68 5.60
C SER A 29 17.11 -3.02 6.35
N LYS A 30 15.89 -3.32 6.82
CA LYS A 30 15.57 -4.62 7.42
C LYS A 30 15.67 -5.77 6.40
N LEU A 31 15.24 -5.56 5.15
CA LEU A 31 15.39 -6.57 4.09
C LEU A 31 16.86 -6.84 3.77
N VAL A 32 17.69 -5.80 3.66
CA VAL A 32 19.14 -5.95 3.42
C VAL A 32 19.80 -6.68 4.59
N ALA A 33 19.45 -6.31 5.83
CA ALA A 33 19.93 -7.01 7.02
C ALA A 33 19.52 -8.49 7.04
N PHE A 34 18.28 -8.79 6.70
CA PHE A 34 17.78 -10.16 6.60
C PHE A 34 18.49 -10.97 5.51
N GLY A 35 18.78 -10.36 4.37
CA GLY A 35 19.60 -10.97 3.31
C GLY A 35 20.99 -11.38 3.81
N ASN A 36 21.67 -10.50 4.55
CA ASN A 36 22.97 -10.81 5.17
C ASN A 36 22.86 -11.98 6.17
N LEU A 37 21.84 -11.96 7.04
CA LEU A 37 21.59 -13.05 7.99
C LEU A 37 21.38 -14.41 7.30
N LYS A 38 20.75 -14.43 6.13
CA LYS A 38 20.52 -15.63 5.31
C LYS A 38 21.76 -16.09 4.54
N ALA A 39 22.64 -15.17 4.15
CA ALA A 39 23.79 -15.48 3.32
C ALA A 39 24.88 -16.25 4.09
N VAL A 40 25.08 -15.92 5.38
CA VAL A 40 26.13 -16.53 6.21
C VAL A 40 25.61 -16.82 7.61
N ASP A 41 25.91 -18.00 8.13
CA ASP A 41 25.48 -18.50 9.44
C ASP A 41 26.50 -18.26 10.57
N ASN A 42 27.51 -17.41 10.34
CA ASN A 42 28.56 -17.06 11.29
C ASN A 42 28.55 -15.56 11.64
N ARG A 43 28.71 -15.22 12.93
CA ARG A 43 28.69 -13.82 13.40
C ARG A 43 29.78 -12.94 12.76
N TYR A 44 30.99 -13.47 12.57
CA TYR A 44 32.11 -12.74 11.98
C TYR A 44 31.99 -12.68 10.45
N GLY A 45 31.49 -13.76 9.83
CA GLY A 45 31.15 -13.76 8.40
C GLY A 45 30.10 -12.71 8.06
N ARG A 46 29.06 -12.56 8.89
CA ARG A 46 28.04 -11.50 8.76
C ARG A 46 28.63 -10.10 8.92
N ALA A 47 29.59 -9.92 9.84
CA ALA A 47 30.30 -8.66 9.99
C ALA A 47 31.17 -8.33 8.76
N GLY A 48 31.88 -9.33 8.22
CA GLY A 48 32.61 -9.19 6.96
C GLY A 48 31.69 -8.84 5.79
N LEU A 49 30.57 -9.54 5.65
CA LEU A 49 29.58 -9.26 4.61
C LEU A 49 28.92 -7.88 4.79
N TYR A 50 28.70 -7.44 6.04
CA TYR A 50 28.22 -6.09 6.33
C TYR A 50 29.19 -5.01 5.83
N ILE A 51 30.49 -5.18 6.07
CA ILE A 51 31.53 -4.26 5.59
C ILE A 51 31.56 -4.26 4.05
N LEU A 52 31.53 -5.44 3.42
CA LEU A 52 31.52 -5.57 1.96
C LEU A 52 30.27 -4.92 1.33
N LEU A 53 29.12 -5.06 1.98
CA LEU A 53 27.85 -4.48 1.54
C LEU A 53 27.58 -3.09 2.11
N ALA A 54 28.54 -2.45 2.78
CA ALA A 54 28.34 -1.15 3.41
C ALA A 54 27.73 -0.09 2.47
N PRO A 55 28.09 0.00 1.17
CA PRO A 55 27.42 0.90 0.23
C PRO A 55 25.92 0.58 0.07
N VAL A 56 25.55 -0.70 0.02
CA VAL A 56 24.15 -1.14 -0.11
C VAL A 56 23.35 -0.78 1.14
N TYR A 57 23.93 -0.99 2.33
CA TYR A 57 23.30 -0.55 3.58
C TYR A 57 23.11 0.97 3.63
N GLY A 58 24.10 1.75 3.15
CA GLY A 58 24.01 3.20 3.06
C GLY A 58 22.87 3.66 2.15
N VAL A 59 22.75 3.08 0.95
CA VAL A 59 21.66 3.39 0.01
C VAL A 59 20.31 2.98 0.56
N ALA A 60 20.20 1.80 1.18
CA ALA A 60 18.96 1.34 1.80
C ALA A 60 18.51 2.26 2.94
N ALA A 61 19.43 2.65 3.81
CA ALA A 61 19.14 3.58 4.90
C ALA A 61 18.72 4.96 4.37
N PHE A 62 19.37 5.46 3.32
CA PHE A 62 18.99 6.71 2.66
C PHE A 62 17.59 6.63 2.06
N ALA A 63 17.29 5.57 1.32
CA ALA A 63 15.99 5.38 0.69
C ALA A 63 14.87 5.24 1.74
N ASP A 64 15.11 4.49 2.82
CA ASP A 64 14.15 4.44 3.93
C ASP A 64 13.95 5.83 4.54
N LEU A 65 15.02 6.56 4.87
CA LEU A 65 14.94 7.83 5.58
C LEU A 65 14.21 8.92 4.78
N PHE A 66 14.49 9.04 3.48
CA PHE A 66 14.02 10.15 2.66
C PHE A 66 12.83 9.82 1.76
N VAL A 67 12.55 8.55 1.51
CA VAL A 67 11.49 8.14 0.60
C VAL A 67 10.43 7.32 1.34
N PHE A 68 10.79 6.12 1.80
CA PHE A 68 9.79 5.17 2.27
C PHE A 68 9.20 5.53 3.64
N ASN A 69 10.01 6.00 4.58
CA ASN A 69 9.52 6.47 5.88
C ASN A 69 8.74 7.78 5.74
N SER A 70 9.09 8.63 4.76
CA SER A 70 8.33 9.85 4.49
C SER A 70 6.94 9.52 3.95
N ILE A 71 6.82 8.53 3.05
CA ILE A 71 5.52 8.03 2.61
C ILE A 71 4.76 7.40 3.78
N GLU A 72 5.42 6.56 4.60
CA GLU A 72 4.81 5.94 5.78
C GLU A 72 4.23 6.99 6.74
N PHE A 73 4.98 8.05 7.04
CA PHE A 73 4.56 9.11 7.95
C PHE A 73 3.25 9.76 7.52
N TRP A 74 3.13 10.12 6.23
CA TRP A 74 1.94 10.82 5.74
C TRP A 74 0.76 9.89 5.46
N THR A 75 1.00 8.60 5.23
CA THR A 75 -0.03 7.62 4.84
C THR A 75 -0.42 6.65 5.96
N GLY A 76 0.29 6.60 7.08
CA GLY A 76 0.01 5.65 8.18
C GLY A 76 0.37 4.18 7.87
N LYS A 77 1.05 3.90 6.75
CA LYS A 77 1.41 2.53 6.30
C LYS A 77 2.77 2.51 5.61
N ASN A 78 3.64 1.59 6.01
CA ASN A 78 4.91 1.42 5.30
C ASN A 78 4.69 0.61 4.02
N ILE A 79 5.09 1.17 2.87
CA ILE A 79 4.85 0.52 1.55
C ILE A 79 5.78 -0.65 1.25
N ILE A 80 6.91 -0.77 1.96
CA ILE A 80 7.88 -1.86 1.77
C ILE A 80 7.47 -3.07 2.62
N THR A 81 7.08 -2.84 3.87
CA THR A 81 6.71 -3.93 4.79
C THR A 81 5.21 -4.27 4.74
N GLY A 82 4.38 -3.36 4.20
CA GLY A 82 2.93 -3.47 4.20
C GLY A 82 2.28 -3.31 5.58
N LYS A 83 3.04 -2.98 6.63
CA LYS A 83 2.54 -2.92 8.01
C LYS A 83 1.94 -1.55 8.34
N SER A 84 0.84 -1.60 9.06
CA SER A 84 0.20 -0.48 9.76
C SER A 84 0.00 -0.86 11.24
N PRO A 85 -0.11 0.11 12.16
CA PRO A 85 0.03 1.55 11.94
C PRO A 85 1.48 1.97 11.61
N ALA A 86 1.67 3.21 11.14
CA ALA A 86 3.01 3.79 11.01
C ALA A 86 3.71 3.79 12.37
N VAL A 87 5.05 3.78 12.37
CA VAL A 87 5.83 3.79 13.62
C VAL A 87 5.45 4.98 14.51
N VAL A 88 5.22 6.14 13.91
CA VAL A 88 4.86 7.37 14.63
C VAL A 88 3.48 7.33 15.28
N ASP A 89 2.59 6.46 14.80
CA ASP A 89 1.24 6.27 15.34
C ASP A 89 1.19 5.16 16.40
N THR A 90 2.33 4.54 16.73
CA THR A 90 2.38 3.42 17.68
C THR A 90 2.20 3.91 19.11
N ASN A 91 1.19 3.38 19.81
CA ASN A 91 0.98 3.69 21.22
C ASN A 91 2.01 2.93 22.08
N VAL A 92 2.97 3.68 22.63
CA VAL A 92 4.02 3.14 23.52
C VAL A 92 3.66 3.20 25.02
N GLY A 93 2.42 3.58 25.37
CA GLY A 93 1.90 3.55 26.74
C GLY A 93 2.51 4.53 27.75
N GLY A 94 3.57 5.27 27.38
CA GLY A 94 4.36 6.10 28.30
C GLY A 94 4.94 7.38 27.68
N ALA A 95 4.29 7.98 26.68
CA ALA A 95 4.75 9.24 26.10
C ALA A 95 4.83 10.34 27.17
N VAL A 96 6.03 10.92 27.34
CA VAL A 96 6.32 11.96 28.35
C VAL A 96 5.49 13.23 28.07
N PHE A 97 5.35 13.60 26.80
CA PHE A 97 4.59 14.77 26.37
C PHE A 97 3.32 14.34 25.64
N LYS A 98 2.17 14.52 26.30
CA LYS A 98 0.85 14.20 25.74
C LYS A 98 0.26 15.44 25.06
N VAL A 99 0.34 15.48 23.74
CA VAL A 99 -0.15 16.61 22.92
C VAL A 99 -1.51 16.31 22.29
N ASN A 100 -1.82 15.04 22.02
CA ASN A 100 -3.06 14.65 21.34
C ASN A 100 -4.34 15.10 22.07
N ASP A 101 -4.32 15.17 23.40
CA ASP A 101 -5.45 15.66 24.21
C ASP A 101 -5.65 17.18 24.11
N LYS A 102 -4.71 17.91 23.51
CA LYS A 102 -4.68 19.38 23.41
C LYS A 102 -4.86 19.91 21.99
N ILE A 103 -5.05 19.02 21.01
CA ILE A 103 -5.21 19.37 19.59
C ILE A 103 -6.53 18.78 19.07
N ASP A 104 -6.97 19.29 17.94
CA ASP A 104 -8.16 18.77 17.28
C ASP A 104 -7.97 17.29 16.90
N SER A 105 -9.02 16.47 17.08
CA SER A 105 -8.97 15.04 16.83
C SER A 105 -8.63 14.71 15.36
N SER A 106 -8.97 15.59 14.42
CA SER A 106 -8.61 15.45 13.01
C SER A 106 -7.10 15.51 12.76
N MET A 107 -6.31 16.06 13.69
CA MET A 107 -4.86 16.19 13.59
C MET A 107 -4.10 15.08 14.32
N THR A 108 -4.80 14.08 14.85
CA THR A 108 -4.20 12.98 15.63
C THR A 108 -3.85 11.75 14.80
N LYS A 109 -4.08 11.79 13.48
CA LYS A 109 -3.85 10.68 12.55
C LYS A 109 -3.18 11.16 11.27
N ALA A 110 -2.61 10.20 10.53
CA ALA A 110 -2.06 10.44 9.20
C ALA A 110 -3.11 11.15 8.29
N PRO A 111 -2.76 12.29 7.68
CA PRO A 111 -3.72 13.13 6.97
C PRO A 111 -4.04 12.62 5.56
N ILE A 112 -3.14 11.82 4.99
CA ILE A 112 -3.43 11.09 3.76
C ILE A 112 -3.91 9.72 4.22
N ALA A 113 -5.14 9.37 3.85
CA ALA A 113 -5.60 8.00 4.04
C ALA A 113 -4.51 7.06 3.50
N PRO A 114 -4.22 5.93 4.17
CA PRO A 114 -3.34 4.93 3.58
C PRO A 114 -3.80 4.73 2.15
N LEU A 115 -2.87 4.71 1.18
CA LEU A 115 -3.15 4.20 -0.16
C LEU A 115 -3.49 2.71 0.02
N GLN A 116 -4.69 2.46 0.53
CA GLN A 116 -5.42 1.28 0.23
C GLN A 116 -5.78 1.50 -1.23
N VAL A 117 -4.95 0.94 -2.12
CA VAL A 117 -5.57 0.13 -3.15
C VAL A 117 -6.60 -0.70 -2.36
N ASN A 118 -7.88 -0.36 -2.50
CA ASN A 118 -9.01 -0.90 -1.74
C ASN A 118 -9.18 -2.40 -2.06
N ASN A 119 -8.13 -3.18 -1.88
CA ASN A 119 -8.18 -4.62 -1.84
C ASN A 119 -8.51 -4.96 -0.39
N ASN A 120 -9.69 -4.54 0.04
CA ASN A 120 -10.37 -5.17 1.17
C ASN A 120 -10.62 -6.65 0.88
N VAL A 121 -10.40 -7.10 -0.36
CA VAL A 121 -10.37 -8.48 -0.80
C VAL A 121 -9.14 -9.21 -0.22
N LYS A 122 -9.39 -10.10 0.73
CA LYS A 122 -8.45 -11.10 1.25
C LYS A 122 -8.14 -12.18 0.21
N ASN A 123 -9.18 -12.69 -0.46
CA ASN A 123 -9.07 -13.57 -1.61
C ASN A 123 -10.34 -13.48 -2.46
N ALA A 124 -10.22 -13.84 -3.74
CA ALA A 124 -11.35 -14.00 -4.64
C ALA A 124 -11.26 -15.39 -5.29
N SER A 125 -12.38 -16.08 -5.38
CA SER A 125 -12.48 -17.38 -6.04
C SER A 125 -13.68 -17.40 -6.97
N PHE A 126 -13.51 -18.00 -8.14
CA PHE A 126 -14.56 -18.14 -9.13
C PHE A 126 -15.11 -19.56 -9.12
N ASN A 127 -16.42 -19.68 -9.21
CA ASN A 127 -17.12 -20.95 -9.35
C ASN A 127 -18.10 -20.84 -10.52
N GLN A 128 -17.97 -21.74 -11.49
CA GLN A 128 -18.94 -21.84 -12.56
C GLN A 128 -20.02 -22.82 -12.12
N ILE A 129 -21.24 -22.32 -11.93
CA ILE A 129 -22.37 -23.14 -11.48
C ILE A 129 -22.93 -23.95 -12.64
N ASP A 130 -23.04 -23.32 -13.81
CA ASP A 130 -23.54 -23.94 -15.04
C ASP A 130 -23.01 -23.19 -16.28
N GLU A 131 -23.51 -23.55 -17.47
CA GLU A 131 -23.07 -22.95 -18.74
C GLU A 131 -23.32 -21.44 -18.84
N ASN A 132 -24.29 -20.90 -18.09
CA ASN A 132 -24.72 -19.50 -18.15
C ASN A 132 -24.45 -18.71 -16.86
N THR A 133 -24.04 -19.37 -15.77
CA THR A 133 -23.93 -18.74 -14.44
C THR A 133 -22.52 -18.85 -13.87
N LEU A 134 -21.94 -17.69 -13.54
CA LEU A 134 -20.64 -17.57 -12.88
C LEU A 134 -20.78 -16.85 -11.53
N GLU A 135 -20.24 -17.42 -10.47
CA GLU A 135 -20.12 -16.79 -9.16
C GLU A 135 -18.67 -16.42 -8.83
N MET A 136 -18.48 -15.21 -8.31
CA MET A 136 -17.24 -14.74 -7.72
C MET A 136 -17.46 -14.55 -6.22
N HIS A 137 -16.83 -15.40 -5.43
CA HIS A 137 -16.78 -15.26 -3.98
C HIS A 137 -15.61 -14.36 -3.60
N VAL A 138 -15.91 -13.29 -2.87
CA VAL A 138 -14.94 -12.30 -2.41
C VAL A 138 -14.88 -12.39 -0.89
N ALA A 139 -13.78 -12.90 -0.35
CA ALA A 139 -13.51 -12.81 1.08
C ALA A 139 -12.92 -11.45 1.39
N LEU A 140 -13.49 -10.73 2.34
CA LEU A 140 -12.94 -9.47 2.81
C LEU A 140 -11.98 -9.67 4.00
N LEU A 141 -11.09 -8.70 4.22
CA LEU A 141 -10.12 -8.68 5.31
C LEU A 141 -10.79 -8.51 6.69
N ASP A 142 -11.99 -7.95 6.74
CA ASP A 142 -12.82 -7.83 7.95
C ASP A 142 -13.56 -9.13 8.32
N GLY A 143 -13.44 -10.16 7.49
CA GLY A 143 -14.10 -11.46 7.66
C GLY A 143 -15.44 -11.59 6.93
N THR A 144 -15.98 -10.50 6.38
CA THR A 144 -17.18 -10.52 5.54
C THR A 144 -16.92 -11.33 4.25
N GLN A 145 -17.93 -12.05 3.77
CA GLN A 145 -17.91 -12.69 2.46
C GLN A 145 -18.98 -12.03 1.60
N GLN A 146 -18.66 -11.74 0.34
CA GLN A 146 -19.62 -11.26 -0.66
C GLN A 146 -19.62 -12.21 -1.85
N VAL A 147 -20.80 -12.41 -2.44
CA VAL A 147 -20.96 -13.24 -3.64
C VAL A 147 -21.51 -12.36 -4.76
N LEU A 148 -20.70 -12.14 -5.78
CA LEU A 148 -21.14 -11.54 -7.03
C LEU A 148 -21.51 -12.65 -8.01
N ARG A 149 -22.74 -12.66 -8.53
CA ARG A 149 -23.20 -13.63 -9.51
C ARG A 149 -23.53 -12.95 -10.83
N GLY A 150 -23.02 -13.49 -11.93
CA GLY A 150 -23.41 -13.13 -13.29
C GLY A 150 -24.20 -14.26 -13.93
N GLU A 151 -25.40 -13.96 -14.44
CA GLU A 151 -26.26 -14.89 -15.18
C GLU A 151 -26.43 -14.39 -16.60
N LYS A 152 -25.94 -15.15 -17.59
CA LYS A 152 -26.12 -14.84 -19.00
C LYS A 152 -27.55 -15.15 -19.43
N THR A 153 -28.21 -14.18 -20.05
CA THR A 153 -29.56 -14.29 -20.63
C THR A 153 -29.54 -13.72 -22.03
N ASP A 154 -29.71 -14.58 -23.04
CA ASP A 154 -29.62 -14.25 -24.46
C ASP A 154 -28.39 -13.38 -24.77
N ASP A 155 -28.60 -12.09 -25.04
CA ASP A 155 -27.58 -11.11 -25.39
C ASP A 155 -27.15 -10.19 -24.23
N SER A 156 -27.50 -10.55 -22.99
CA SER A 156 -27.26 -9.75 -21.79
C SER A 156 -26.73 -10.58 -20.62
N VAL A 157 -26.17 -9.92 -19.61
CA VAL A 157 -25.75 -10.53 -18.35
C VAL A 157 -26.39 -9.79 -17.19
N ALA A 158 -27.16 -10.49 -16.37
CA ALA A 158 -27.71 -9.98 -15.13
C ALA A 158 -26.71 -10.18 -13.98
N PHE A 159 -26.44 -9.13 -13.22
CA PHE A 159 -25.53 -9.14 -12.07
C PHE A 159 -26.30 -9.07 -10.76
N TYR A 160 -25.92 -9.92 -9.82
CA TYR A 160 -26.46 -9.97 -8.47
C TYR A 160 -25.33 -9.85 -7.44
N LEU A 161 -25.59 -9.17 -6.33
CA LEU A 161 -24.71 -9.09 -5.16
C LEU A 161 -25.43 -9.66 -3.94
N ASP A 162 -24.87 -10.71 -3.35
CA ASP A 162 -25.46 -11.44 -2.22
C ASP A 162 -26.91 -11.87 -2.50
N GLY A 163 -27.17 -12.29 -3.74
CA GLY A 163 -28.49 -12.71 -4.22
C GLY A 163 -29.45 -11.56 -4.60
N ASN A 164 -29.07 -10.31 -4.39
CA ASN A 164 -29.87 -9.15 -4.77
C ASN A 164 -29.52 -8.68 -6.18
N TYR A 165 -30.52 -8.48 -7.03
CA TYR A 165 -30.33 -7.93 -8.37
C TYR A 165 -29.73 -6.52 -8.31
N ILE A 166 -28.68 -6.29 -9.10
CA ILE A 166 -27.99 -5.01 -9.20
C ILE A 166 -28.28 -4.34 -10.53
N THR A 167 -27.99 -5.03 -11.63
CA THR A 167 -28.13 -4.47 -12.98
C THR A 167 -28.05 -5.56 -14.05
N THR A 168 -28.40 -5.20 -15.29
CA THR A 168 -28.23 -6.03 -16.48
C THR A 168 -27.43 -5.24 -17.50
N VAL A 169 -26.40 -5.85 -18.07
CA VAL A 169 -25.50 -5.24 -19.07
C VAL A 169 -25.54 -6.05 -20.35
N GLN A 170 -25.52 -5.38 -21.50
CA GLN A 170 -25.46 -6.07 -22.80
C GLN A 170 -24.08 -6.71 -22.99
N VAL A 171 -24.04 -7.90 -23.60
CA VAL A 171 -22.79 -8.61 -23.88
C VAL A 171 -21.86 -7.76 -24.75
N GLU A 172 -22.40 -7.06 -25.75
CA GLU A 172 -21.63 -6.14 -26.62
C GLU A 172 -20.94 -5.02 -25.81
N GLU A 173 -21.59 -4.48 -24.78
CA GLU A 173 -21.01 -3.44 -23.94
C GLU A 173 -19.86 -3.99 -23.07
N LEU A 174 -20.01 -5.21 -22.56
CA LEU A 174 -18.95 -5.91 -21.83
C LEU A 174 -17.75 -6.20 -22.73
N GLU A 175 -17.98 -6.65 -23.96
CA GLU A 175 -16.92 -6.90 -24.95
C GLU A 175 -16.16 -5.61 -25.29
N ASN A 176 -16.88 -4.51 -25.52
CA ASN A 176 -16.28 -3.20 -25.77
C ASN A 176 -15.43 -2.71 -24.59
N TYR A 177 -15.89 -2.91 -23.35
CA TYR A 177 -15.13 -2.57 -22.14
C TYR A 177 -13.84 -3.39 -22.02
N VAL A 178 -13.92 -4.71 -22.27
CA VAL A 178 -12.76 -5.60 -22.23
C VAL A 178 -11.74 -5.18 -23.29
N ALA A 179 -12.18 -4.88 -24.51
CA ALA A 179 -11.30 -4.42 -25.59
C ALA A 179 -10.61 -3.09 -25.23
N ALA A 180 -11.33 -2.13 -24.63
CA ALA A 180 -10.76 -0.84 -24.22
C ALA A 180 -9.75 -0.95 -23.07
N SER A 181 -9.90 -1.95 -22.18
CA SER A 181 -9.00 -2.15 -21.03
C SER A 181 -7.70 -2.90 -21.36
N GLN A 182 -7.59 -3.47 -22.56
CA GLN A 182 -6.39 -4.18 -23.06
C GLN A 182 -5.55 -3.36 -24.05
N ALA A 183 -5.99 -2.17 -24.44
CA ALA A 183 -5.29 -1.23 -25.32
C ALA A 183 -4.38 -0.26 -24.54
#